data_AF-A0A443RY69-F1
#
_entry.id   AF-A0A443RY69-F1
#
_cell.length_a   1.000
_cell.length_b   1.000
_cell.length_c   1.000
_cell.angle_alpha   90.00
_cell.angle_beta   90.00
_cell.angle_gamma   90.00
#
_symmetry.space_group_name_H-M   'P 1'
#
loop_
_entity.id
_entity.type
_entity.pdbx_description
1 polymer ?
#
loop_
_entity_poly.entity_id
_entity_poly.type
_entity_poly.pdbx_seq_one_letter_code
_entity_poly.pdbx_strand_id
1 'polypeptide(L)'
;MNGGMQKLIEIINCVQDAFSRVGGVGLKLDLPQIAVVGGQSAGKSSVLENFVGRDFLPRGSGIVTRCPLVLQLIHSSSEEYGIFLHNQTKKYYNFNEIRDEIQRETDRKIGKNKNVSSDPINLRIYSPN
;
A
#
# COMPACT_ATOMS: atom_id res chain seq x y z
N MET A 1 4.30 -1.65 -18.51
CA MET A 1 4.95 -1.94 -17.21
C MET A 1 6.15 -1.01 -17.06
N ASN A 2 6.26 -0.28 -15.94
CA ASN A 2 7.28 0.76 -15.75
C ASN A 2 8.65 0.12 -15.42
N GLY A 3 9.51 -0.04 -16.42
CA GLY A 3 10.82 -0.71 -16.27
C GLY A 3 11.77 -0.08 -15.24
N GLY A 4 11.53 1.16 -14.81
CA GLY A 4 12.26 1.78 -13.70
C GLY A 4 11.97 1.13 -12.33
N MET A 5 10.76 0.60 -12.14
CA MET A 5 10.35 -0.03 -10.89
C MET A 5 10.91 -1.45 -10.77
N GLN A 6 10.94 -2.19 -11.87
CA GLN A 6 11.59 -3.50 -11.94
C GLN A 6 13.07 -3.40 -11.55
N LYS A 7 13.79 -2.40 -12.06
CA LYS A 7 15.18 -2.14 -11.65
C LYS A 7 15.32 -1.81 -10.17
N LEU A 8 14.39 -1.06 -9.59
CA LEU A 8 14.44 -0.74 -8.17
C LEU A 8 14.18 -1.98 -7.30
N ILE A 9 13.22 -2.82 -7.70
CA ILE A 9 12.93 -4.10 -7.05
C ILE A 9 14.15 -5.03 -7.15
N GLU A 10 14.78 -5.13 -8.33
CA GLU A 10 16.00 -5.91 -8.54
C GLU A 10 17.15 -5.44 -7.63
N ILE A 11 17.36 -4.12 -7.51
CA ILE A 11 18.39 -3.56 -6.62
C ILE A 11 18.07 -3.86 -5.16
N ILE A 12 16.82 -3.67 -4.72
CA ILE A 12 16.40 -3.95 -3.35
C ILE A 12 16.58 -5.43 -3.01
N ASN A 13 16.15 -6.33 -3.91
CA ASN A 13 16.29 -7.77 -3.71
C ASN A 13 17.77 -8.21 -3.70
N CYS A 14 18.59 -7.66 -4.58
CA CYS A 14 20.04 -7.91 -4.59
C CYS A 14 20.70 -7.50 -3.27
N VAL A 15 20.32 -6.34 -2.74
CA VAL A 15 20.82 -5.84 -1.46
C VAL A 15 20.37 -6.75 -0.32
N GLN A 16 19.10 -7.16 -0.28
CA GLN A 16 18.57 -8.11 0.70
C GLN A 16 19.29 -9.47 0.67
N ASP A 17 19.56 -10.01 -0.52
CA ASP A 17 20.28 -11.28 -0.71
C ASP A 17 21.73 -11.20 -0.26
N ALA A 18 22.43 -10.11 -0.61
CA ALA A 18 23.80 -9.87 -0.18
C ALA A 18 23.89 -9.81 1.35
N PHE A 19 22.97 -9.12 2.01
CA PHE A 19 22.95 -9.01 3.47
C PHE A 19 22.53 -10.30 4.18
N SER A 20 21.65 -11.10 3.58
CA SER A 20 21.25 -12.41 4.12
C SER A 20 22.42 -13.41 4.19
N ARG A 21 23.39 -13.29 3.27
CA ARG A 21 24.56 -14.19 3.19
C ARG A 21 25.70 -13.86 4.16
N VAL A 22 25.76 -12.64 4.69
CA VAL A 22 26.86 -12.19 5.56
C VAL A 22 26.65 -12.58 7.04
N GLY A 23 25.52 -13.20 7.38
CA GLY A 23 25.34 -13.86 8.67
C GLY A 23 25.10 -12.90 9.82
N GLY A 24 23.82 -12.55 10.01
CA GLY A 24 23.27 -12.19 11.31
C GLY A 24 23.45 -10.75 11.76
N VAL A 25 22.50 -9.89 11.41
CA VAL A 25 21.65 -9.13 12.35
C VAL A 25 20.37 -8.83 11.56
N GLY A 26 19.20 -8.97 12.19
CA GLY A 26 17.92 -8.54 11.64
C GLY A 26 17.86 -7.03 11.43
N LEU A 27 18.61 -6.54 10.45
CA LEU A 27 18.47 -5.20 9.92
C LEU A 27 17.19 -5.21 9.09
N LYS A 28 16.12 -4.67 9.67
CA LYS A 28 15.01 -4.11 8.90
C LYS A 28 15.64 -3.12 7.92
N LEU A 29 15.84 -3.54 6.68
CA LEU A 29 16.09 -2.60 5.61
C LEU A 29 14.79 -1.80 5.47
N ASP A 30 14.85 -0.54 5.91
CA ASP A 30 13.75 0.39 5.72
C ASP A 30 13.57 0.55 4.21
N LEU A 31 12.55 -0.12 3.68
CA LEU A 31 12.15 0.06 2.30
C LEU A 31 11.83 1.54 2.08
N PRO A 32 12.26 2.14 0.95
CA PRO A 32 12.00 3.55 0.68
C PRO A 32 10.50 3.83 0.77
N GLN A 33 10.12 4.71 1.69
CA GLN A 33 8.73 5.15 1.82
C GLN A 33 8.41 6.17 0.73
N ILE A 34 7.39 5.88 -0.07
CA ILE A 34 6.87 6.82 -1.08
C ILE A 34 5.63 7.50 -0.50
N ALA A 35 5.74 8.81 -0.26
CA ALA A 35 4.59 9.65 0.09
C ALA A 35 4.04 10.32 -1.17
N VAL A 36 2.76 10.08 -1.49
CA VAL A 36 2.09 10.71 -2.62
C VAL A 36 1.25 11.88 -2.12
N VAL A 37 1.66 13.10 -2.47
CA VAL A 37 1.00 14.36 -2.08
C VAL A 37 0.54 15.15 -3.31
N GLY A 38 -0.58 15.86 -3.22
CA GLY A 38 -1.11 16.67 -4.33
C GLY A 38 -2.60 17.00 -4.22
N GLY A 39 -3.06 17.98 -4.99
CA GLY A 39 -4.46 18.43 -5.02
C GLY A 39 -5.46 17.33 -5.36
N GLN A 40 -6.74 17.55 -5.05
CA GLN A 40 -7.82 16.63 -5.44
C GLN A 40 -7.76 16.35 -6.95
N SER A 41 -7.97 15.09 -7.35
CA SER A 41 -7.96 14.67 -8.76
C SER A 41 -6.60 14.77 -9.49
N ALA A 42 -5.49 15.08 -8.82
CA ALA A 42 -4.15 15.12 -9.42
C ALA A 42 -3.57 13.74 -9.81
N GLY A 43 -4.38 12.68 -9.86
CA GLY A 43 -3.93 11.33 -10.23
C GLY A 43 -3.17 10.56 -9.15
N LYS A 44 -3.19 11.00 -7.88
CA LYS A 44 -2.52 10.33 -6.75
C LYS A 44 -2.87 8.84 -6.64
N SER A 45 -4.16 8.53 -6.74
CA SER A 45 -4.63 7.14 -6.67
C SER A 45 -4.12 6.32 -7.85
N SER A 46 -4.15 6.89 -9.06
CA SER A 46 -3.63 6.24 -10.27
C SER A 46 -2.13 5.96 -10.19
N VAL A 47 -1.35 6.85 -9.56
CA VAL A 47 0.08 6.62 -9.32
C VAL A 47 0.29 5.41 -8.41
N LEU A 48 -0.40 5.36 -7.27
CA LEU A 48 -0.33 4.21 -6.33
C LEU A 48 -0.82 2.90 -6.95
N GLU A 49 -1.93 2.94 -7.70
CA GLU A 49 -2.48 1.77 -8.39
C GLU A 49 -1.54 1.25 -9.48
N ASN A 50 -0.80 2.14 -10.16
CA ASN A 50 0.24 1.74 -11.11
C ASN A 50 1.46 1.09 -10.45
N PHE A 51 1.79 1.44 -9.20
CA PHE A 51 2.83 0.72 -8.43
C PHE A 51 2.40 -0.70 -8.09
N VAL A 52 1.11 -0.91 -7.79
CA VAL A 52 0.56 -2.22 -7.41
C VAL A 52 0.09 -3.04 -8.63
N GLY A 53 -0.18 -2.40 -9.76
CA GLY A 53 -0.79 -3.04 -10.94
C GLY A 53 -2.25 -3.45 -10.74
N ARG A 54 -2.94 -2.85 -9.77
CA ARG A 54 -4.33 -3.18 -9.38
C ARG A 54 -5.08 -1.92 -9.00
N ASP A 55 -6.38 -1.89 -9.28
CA ASP A 55 -7.29 -0.88 -8.75
C ASP A 55 -7.77 -1.29 -7.36
N PHE A 56 -7.39 -0.56 -6.32
CA PHE A 56 -7.76 -0.88 -4.93
C PHE A 56 -8.06 0.35 -4.08
N LEU A 57 -7.89 1.54 -4.64
CA LEU A 57 -8.23 2.76 -3.93
C LEU A 57 -9.69 3.12 -4.18
N PRO A 58 -10.38 3.71 -3.20
CA PRO A 58 -11.75 4.21 -3.40
C PRO A 58 -11.78 5.23 -4.54
N ARG A 59 -12.89 5.22 -5.30
CA ARG A 59 -13.19 6.18 -6.37
C ARG A 59 -14.57 6.79 -6.11
N GLY A 60 -14.75 8.08 -6.41
CA GLY A 60 -16.01 8.78 -6.17
C GLY A 60 -15.93 10.27 -6.47
N SER A 61 -17.06 10.97 -6.34
CA SER A 61 -17.13 12.42 -6.44
C SER A 61 -16.87 13.09 -5.08
N GLY A 62 -16.19 14.24 -5.08
CA GLY A 62 -15.79 14.94 -3.85
C GLY A 62 -14.45 14.46 -3.26
N ILE A 63 -14.23 14.71 -1.96
CA ILE A 63 -13.01 14.29 -1.26
C ILE A 63 -13.04 12.78 -0.97
N VAL A 64 -12.36 12.00 -1.81
CA VAL A 64 -12.37 10.54 -1.72
C VAL A 64 -11.42 10.04 -0.62
N THR A 65 -10.24 10.65 -0.51
CA THR A 65 -9.26 10.32 0.54
C THR A 65 -9.49 11.21 1.76
N ARG A 66 -10.14 10.67 2.79
CA ARG A 66 -10.47 11.40 4.03
C ARG A 66 -9.61 11.01 5.25
N CYS A 67 -8.80 9.97 5.09
CA CYS A 67 -7.76 9.55 6.04
C CYS A 67 -6.46 9.31 5.25
N PRO A 68 -5.27 9.64 5.79
CA PRO A 68 -4.01 9.23 5.20
C PRO A 68 -3.96 7.70 5.02
N LEU A 69 -3.47 7.22 3.88
CA LEU A 69 -3.22 5.80 3.65
C LEU A 69 -1.72 5.56 3.68
N VAL A 70 -1.27 4.74 4.62
CA VAL A 70 0.12 4.25 4.68
C VAL A 70 0.13 2.89 4.00
N LEU A 71 0.71 2.85 2.79
CA LEU A 71 0.83 1.65 1.98
C LEU A 71 2.25 1.09 2.09
N GLN A 72 2.35 -0.18 2.47
CA GLN A 72 3.60 -0.93 2.49
C GLN A 72 3.53 -2.03 1.43
N LEU A 73 4.42 -1.97 0.44
CA LEU A 73 4.56 -3.00 -0.58
C LEU A 73 5.66 -3.97 -0.15
N ILE A 74 5.32 -5.26 -0.10
CA ILE A 74 6.22 -6.32 0.36
C ILE A 74 6.32 -7.35 -0.75
N HIS A 75 7.54 -7.65 -1.18
CA HIS A 75 7.76 -8.70 -2.17
C HIS A 75 7.39 -10.07 -1.56
N SER A 76 6.61 -10.85 -2.31
CA SER A 76 6.15 -12.19 -1.93
C SER A 76 6.19 -13.08 -3.17
N SER A 77 7.03 -14.11 -3.14
CA SER A 77 7.30 -14.96 -4.31
C SER A 77 6.14 -15.86 -4.74
N SER A 78 5.11 -16.02 -3.92
CA SER A 78 4.09 -17.06 -4.09
C SER A 78 2.64 -16.58 -4.02
N GLU A 79 2.36 -15.51 -3.27
CA GLU A 79 0.98 -15.04 -3.04
C GLU A 79 0.86 -13.52 -3.17
N GLU A 80 -0.27 -13.07 -3.73
CA GLU A 80 -0.69 -11.67 -3.79
C GLU A 80 -1.91 -11.44 -2.87
N TYR A 81 -1.74 -10.62 -1.82
CA TYR A 81 -2.82 -10.32 -0.86
C TYR A 81 -2.54 -9.05 -0.04
N GLY A 82 -3.59 -8.44 0.51
CA GLY A 82 -3.53 -7.33 1.45
C GLY A 82 -3.79 -7.75 2.91
N ILE A 83 -3.15 -7.07 3.86
CA ILE A 83 -3.46 -7.14 5.30
C ILE A 83 -3.56 -5.72 5.86
N PHE A 84 -4.63 -5.44 6.58
CA PHE A 84 -4.79 -4.19 7.32
C PHE A 84 -4.26 -4.30 8.75
N LEU A 85 -3.65 -3.24 9.26
CA LEU A 85 -3.13 -3.23 10.63
C LEU A 85 -4.24 -3.38 11.68
N HIS A 86 -5.45 -2.86 11.40
CA HIS A 86 -6.61 -3.00 12.29
C HIS A 86 -7.26 -4.39 12.23
N ASN A 87 -6.89 -5.24 11.27
CA ASN A 87 -7.40 -6.59 11.12
C ASN A 87 -6.33 -7.53 10.54
N GLN A 88 -5.33 -7.86 11.35
CA GLN A 88 -4.16 -8.65 10.92
C GLN A 88 -4.47 -10.13 10.67
N THR A 89 -5.62 -10.61 11.13
CA THR A 89 -6.04 -12.02 10.97
C THR A 89 -6.67 -12.30 9.60
N LYS A 90 -7.18 -11.27 8.92
CA LYS A 90 -7.82 -11.43 7.60
C LYS A 90 -6.85 -11.05 6.49
N LYS A 91 -6.56 -12.03 5.61
CA LYS A 91 -5.92 -11.78 4.32
C LYS A 91 -6.98 -11.44 3.27
N TYR A 92 -6.74 -10.38 2.51
CA TYR A 92 -7.61 -9.92 1.43
C TYR A 92 -6.97 -10.27 0.09
N TYR A 93 -7.48 -11.30 -0.58
CA TYR A 93 -7.01 -11.72 -1.90
C TYR A 93 -7.70 -10.96 -3.04
N ASN A 94 -8.87 -10.36 -2.77
CA ASN A 94 -9.60 -9.55 -3.74
C ASN A 94 -9.39 -8.05 -3.45
N PHE A 95 -8.81 -7.33 -4.42
CA PHE A 95 -8.51 -5.89 -4.28
C PHE A 95 -9.76 -5.01 -4.23
N ASN A 96 -10.92 -5.49 -4.70
CA ASN A 96 -12.19 -4.80 -4.45
C ASN A 96 -12.58 -4.86 -2.97
N GLU A 97 -12.30 -5.97 -2.26
CA GLU A 97 -12.55 -6.01 -0.82
C GLU A 97 -11.60 -5.10 -0.04
N ILE A 98 -10.36 -4.92 -0.52
CA ILE A 98 -9.42 -3.94 0.04
C ILE A 98 -9.99 -2.53 -0.13
N ARG A 99 -10.51 -2.20 -1.31
CA ARG A 99 -11.16 -0.91 -1.57
C ARG A 99 -12.32 -0.66 -0.61
N ASP A 100 -13.21 -1.65 -0.48
CA ASP A 100 -14.37 -1.56 0.39
C ASP A 100 -13.95 -1.44 1.86
N GLU A 101 -12.88 -2.13 2.26
CA GLU A 101 -12.34 -2.04 3.61
C GLU A 101 -11.75 -0.67 3.93
N ILE A 102 -11.02 -0.05 2.99
CA ILE A 102 -10.52 1.34 3.16
C ILE A 102 -11.70 2.29 3.40
N GLN A 103 -12.78 2.13 2.63
CA GLN A 103 -13.98 2.95 2.78
C GLN A 103 -14.67 2.69 4.12
N ARG A 104 -14.86 1.41 4.51
CA ARG A 104 -15.45 1.03 5.80
C ARG A 104 -14.64 1.57 6.98
N GLU A 105 -13.32 1.44 6.94
CA GLU A 105 -12.44 1.91 8.01
C GLU A 105 -12.43 3.43 8.11
N THR A 106 -12.47 4.12 6.97
CA THR A 106 -12.66 5.58 6.94
C THR A 106 -13.98 5.97 7.60
N ASP A 107 -15.09 5.35 7.21
CA ASP A 107 -16.41 5.65 7.76
C ASP A 107 -16.52 5.27 9.25
N ARG A 108 -15.81 4.23 9.70
CA ARG A 108 -15.73 3.86 11.12
C ARG A 108 -15.04 4.93 11.97
N LYS A 109 -14.00 5.59 11.43
CA LYS A 109 -13.24 6.61 12.16
C LYS A 109 -13.94 7.97 12.24
N ILE A 110 -14.59 8.40 11.15
CA ILE A 110 -15.08 9.79 11.01
C ILE A 110 -16.56 9.91 10.63
N GLY A 111 -17.25 8.78 10.46
CA GLY A 111 -18.60 8.72 9.93
C GLY A 111 -18.67 9.00 8.42
N LYS A 112 -19.90 9.02 7.90
CA LYS A 112 -20.19 9.26 6.47
C LYS A 112 -20.20 10.75 6.08
N ASN A 113 -19.89 11.63 7.03
CA ASN A 113 -19.84 13.08 6.78
C ASN A 113 -18.55 13.48 6.05
N LYS A 114 -18.46 14.75 5.60
CA LYS A 114 -17.27 15.29 4.92
C LYS A 114 -16.10 15.60 5.87
N ASN A 115 -16.01 14.89 6.99
CA ASN A 115 -14.93 15.05 7.95
C ASN A 115 -13.64 14.44 7.40
N VAL A 116 -12.50 14.81 7.98
CA VAL A 116 -11.18 14.23 7.71
C VAL A 116 -10.52 13.84 9.03
N SER A 117 -9.69 12.81 9.03
CA SER A 117 -8.90 12.39 10.20
C SER A 117 -7.41 12.38 9.88
N SER A 118 -6.60 12.75 10.86
CA SER A 118 -5.14 12.59 10.81
C SER A 118 -4.69 11.14 11.04
N ASP A 119 -5.57 10.27 11.55
CA ASP A 119 -5.20 8.91 11.93
C ASP A 119 -5.13 8.01 10.69
N PRO A 120 -3.95 7.48 10.33
CA PRO A 120 -3.79 6.75 9.10
C PRO A 120 -4.52 5.41 9.09
N ILE A 121 -4.83 4.94 7.87
CA ILE A 121 -5.15 3.54 7.59
C ILE A 121 -3.86 2.88 7.11
N ASN A 122 -3.43 1.81 7.77
CA ASN A 122 -2.20 1.10 7.45
C ASN A 122 -2.52 -0.20 6.71
N LEU A 123 -2.03 -0.32 5.48
CA LEU A 123 -2.25 -1.45 4.60
C LEU A 123 -0.90 -2.01 4.12
N ARG A 124 -0.70 -3.31 4.29
CA ARG A 124 0.40 -4.06 3.67
C ARG A 124 -0.14 -4.83 2.48
N ILE A 125 0.52 -4.72 1.33
CA ILE A 125 0.24 -5.55 0.16
C ILE A 125 1.46 -6.41 -0.12
N TYR A 126 1.25 -7.71 -0.11
CA TYR A 126 2.21 -8.71 -0.53
C TYR A 126 1.96 -8.97 -2.02
N SER A 127 2.98 -8.90 -2.87
CA SER A 127 2.85 -9.18 -4.30
C SER A 127 4.16 -9.73 -4.86
N PRO A 128 4.11 -10.61 -5.88
CA PRO A 128 5.30 -11.06 -6.60
C PRO A 128 5.84 -10.00 -7.59
N ASN A 129 5.08 -8.94 -7.86
CA ASN A 129 5.39 -7.91 -8.85
C ASN A 129 6.12 -6.70 -8.28
#